data_AF-D4XQG8-F1
#
_entry.id   AF-D4XQG8-F1
#
_cell.length_a   1.000
_cell.length_b   1.000
_cell.length_c   1.000
_cell.angle_alpha   90.00
_cell.angle_beta   90.00
_cell.angle_gamma   90.00
#
_symmetry.space_group_name_H-M   'P 1'
#
loop_
_entity.id
_entity.type
_entity.pdbx_description
1 polymer ?
#
loop_
_entity_poly.entity_id
_entity_poly.type
_entity_poly.pdbx_seq_one_letter_code
_entity_poly.pdbx_strand_id
1 'polypeptide(L)'
;MLDKIDQRIFFKPEYYMGNEQDGYVLSRSLLDLDLTTVHGRGVYKNTEGKICNSILYHPFETLPTSFTGMAFKIYHEGMKVGKGDAARYYPPYIELKCSPAKILQGHNVFGSD
;
A
#
# COMPACT_ATOMS: atom_id res chain seq x y z
N MET A 1 -21.18 -15.63 0.45
CA MET A 1 -19.77 -15.97 0.68
C MET A 1 -18.92 -14.77 0.26
N LEU A 2 -18.04 -14.26 1.13
CA LEU A 2 -17.12 -13.17 0.81
C LEU A 2 -15.88 -13.77 0.14
N ASP A 3 -15.78 -13.62 -1.18
CA ASP A 3 -14.70 -14.23 -1.96
C ASP A 3 -13.46 -13.32 -2.10
N LYS A 4 -13.63 -12.00 -1.94
CA LYS A 4 -12.55 -11.01 -2.00
C LYS A 4 -12.77 -9.87 -1.02
N ILE A 5 -11.72 -9.51 -0.29
CA ILE A 5 -11.64 -8.25 0.46
C ILE A 5 -10.51 -7.41 -0.13
N ASP A 6 -10.81 -6.14 -0.36
CA ASP A 6 -9.85 -5.07 -0.59
C ASP A 6 -9.98 -4.09 0.59
N GLN A 7 -9.09 -4.19 1.57
CA GLN A 7 -9.13 -3.37 2.79
C GLN A 7 -8.01 -2.33 2.75
N ARG A 8 -8.33 -1.10 3.16
CA ARG A 8 -7.35 -0.03 3.37
C ARG A 8 -7.17 0.19 4.86
N ILE A 9 -5.92 0.16 5.32
CA ILE A 9 -5.52 0.46 6.69
C ILE A 9 -4.67 1.73 6.66
N PHE A 10 -5.22 2.83 7.17
CA PHE A 10 -4.56 4.13 7.19
C PHE A 10 -3.48 4.19 8.29
N PHE A 11 -2.38 4.88 7.99
CA PHE A 11 -1.37 5.19 9.01
C PHE A 11 -1.93 6.22 10.01
N LYS A 12 -1.36 6.28 11.22
CA LYS A 12 -1.70 7.34 12.17
C LYS A 12 -1.17 8.70 11.68
N PRO A 13 -1.83 9.83 12.02
CA PRO A 13 -1.41 11.16 11.60
C PRO A 13 0.03 11.54 11.92
N GLU A 14 0.62 10.98 12.98
CA GLU A 14 2.00 11.21 13.38
C GLU A 14 3.06 10.62 12.41
N TYR A 15 2.68 9.72 11.50
CA TYR A 15 3.60 9.05 10.57
C TYR A 15 3.61 9.63 9.16
N TYR A 16 2.85 10.69 8.89
CA TYR A 16 2.82 11.32 7.59
C TYR A 16 2.70 12.84 7.70
N MET A 17 3.16 13.53 6.66
CA MET A 17 3.08 14.98 6.51
C MET A 17 2.16 15.32 5.35
N GLY A 18 1.66 16.57 5.34
CA GLY A 18 0.83 17.09 4.26
C GLY A 18 -0.63 17.31 4.66
N ASN A 19 -1.50 17.51 3.66
CA ASN A 19 -2.90 17.84 3.86
C ASN A 19 -3.78 17.29 2.71
N GLU A 20 -5.10 17.41 2.84
CA GLU A 20 -6.04 16.86 1.85
C GLU A 20 -5.97 17.54 0.47
N GLN A 21 -5.38 18.74 0.35
CA GLN A 21 -5.35 19.55 -0.87
C GLN A 21 -4.03 19.37 -1.63
N ASP A 22 -2.91 19.43 -0.92
CA ASP A 22 -1.55 19.37 -1.49
C ASP A 22 -1.01 17.94 -1.60
N GLY A 23 -1.62 17.00 -0.87
CA GLY A 23 -1.19 15.62 -0.79
C GLY A 23 -0.56 15.27 0.53
N TYR A 24 -0.41 13.96 0.75
CA TYR A 24 0.24 13.42 1.93
C TYR A 24 1.47 12.62 1.54
N VAL A 25 2.47 12.55 2.42
CA VAL A 25 3.66 11.71 2.24
C VAL A 25 4.04 11.09 3.57
N LEU A 26 4.34 9.79 3.57
CA LEU A 26 4.82 9.07 4.74
C LEU A 26 6.17 9.68 5.20
N SER A 27 6.32 9.93 6.49
CA SER A 27 7.51 10.57 7.04
C SER A 27 8.76 9.69 7.00
N ARG A 28 8.60 8.36 6.86
CA ARG A 28 9.69 7.38 6.75
C ARG A 28 9.87 6.91 5.30
N SER A 29 11.10 6.58 4.94
CA SER A 29 11.40 5.98 3.63
C SER A 29 10.84 4.56 3.56
N LEU A 30 10.39 4.14 2.37
CA LEU A 30 10.04 2.73 2.12
C LEU A 30 11.22 1.78 2.34
N LEU A 31 12.45 2.28 2.17
CA LEU A 31 13.67 1.48 2.36
C LEU A 31 13.95 1.16 3.84
N ASP A 32 13.32 1.88 4.76
CA ASP A 32 13.49 1.69 6.21
C ASP A 32 12.42 0.77 6.82
N LEU A 33 11.55 0.18 5.99
CA LEU A 33 10.36 -0.58 6.44
C LEU A 33 10.55 -2.11 6.34
N ASP A 34 11.79 -2.60 6.21
CA ASP A 34 12.12 -4.04 6.08
C ASP A 34 11.25 -4.78 5.05
N LEU A 35 10.90 -4.11 3.95
CA LEU A 35 10.12 -4.68 2.86
C LEU A 35 11.00 -5.58 2.00
N THR A 36 10.46 -6.71 1.52
CA THR A 36 11.21 -7.58 0.62
C THR A 36 11.48 -6.89 -0.71
N THR A 37 10.57 -6.03 -1.16
CA THR A 37 10.68 -5.34 -2.45
C THR A 37 10.38 -3.85 -2.37
N VAL A 38 11.25 -3.02 -2.94
CA VAL A 38 10.99 -1.60 -3.20
C VAL A 38 11.49 -1.29 -4.59
N HIS A 39 10.63 -0.70 -5.42
CA HIS A 39 10.95 -0.43 -6.83
C HIS A 39 11.02 1.07 -7.07
N GLY A 40 11.81 1.48 -8.07
CA GLY A 40 11.82 2.85 -8.58
C GLY A 40 10.85 3.00 -9.76
N ARG A 41 10.08 4.09 -9.76
CA ARG A 41 9.25 4.54 -10.88
C ARG A 41 9.78 5.87 -11.38
N GLY A 42 10.07 5.93 -12.67
CA GLY A 42 10.58 7.13 -13.31
C GLY A 42 12.10 7.21 -13.31
N VAL A 43 12.63 7.52 -14.48
CA VAL A 43 14.04 7.82 -14.73
C VAL A 43 14.06 9.20 -15.36
N TYR A 44 14.72 10.16 -14.72
CA TYR A 44 14.88 11.50 -15.25
C TYR A 44 16.35 11.91 -15.17
N LYS A 45 16.73 12.91 -15.96
CA LYS A 45 18.03 13.56 -15.81
C LYS A 45 17.84 14.78 -14.93
N ASN A 46 18.65 14.93 -13.89
CA ASN A 46 18.67 16.16 -13.12
C ASN A 46 19.26 17.32 -13.97
N THR A 47 19.24 18.53 -13.42
CA THR A 47 19.84 19.74 -14.04
C THR A 47 21.33 19.61 -14.33
N GLU A 48 22.03 18.64 -13.72
CA GLU A 48 23.45 18.33 -13.93
C GLU A 48 23.65 17.20 -14.97
N GLY A 49 22.58 16.71 -15.60
CA GLY A 49 22.63 15.63 -16.59
C GLY A 49 22.80 14.22 -15.98
N LYS A 50 22.85 14.10 -14.66
CA LYS A 50 22.91 12.81 -13.95
C LYS A 50 21.57 12.10 -14.02
N ILE A 51 21.60 10.81 -14.32
CA ILE A 51 20.41 9.95 -14.28
C ILE A 51 20.01 9.80 -12.80
N CYS A 52 18.81 10.28 -12.49
CA CYS A 52 18.17 10.19 -11.19
C CYS A 52 16.91 9.32 -11.30
N ASN A 53 16.79 8.39 -10.36
CA ASN A 53 15.65 7.52 -10.13
C ASN A 53 14.96 8.03 -8.86
N SER A 54 13.78 8.67 -8.94
CA SER A 54 13.13 9.07 -7.68
C SER A 54 11.62 9.22 -7.78
N ILE A 55 10.91 8.11 -7.91
CA ILE A 55 9.68 7.88 -7.15
C ILE A 55 9.77 6.44 -6.67
N LEU A 56 9.99 6.21 -5.38
CA LEU A 56 9.96 4.85 -4.85
C LEU A 56 8.51 4.37 -4.84
N TYR A 57 8.28 3.07 -4.99
CA TYR A 57 6.97 2.48 -4.73
C TYR A 57 7.12 1.05 -4.25
N HIS A 58 6.16 0.63 -3.43
CA HIS A 58 6.03 -0.77 -3.02
C HIS A 58 5.11 -1.48 -4.02
N PRO A 59 5.56 -2.51 -4.76
CA PRO A 59 4.64 -3.39 -5.50
C PRO A 59 3.76 -4.19 -4.52
N PHE A 60 2.84 -5.00 -5.04
CA PHE A 60 2.15 -5.96 -4.17
C PHE A 60 3.13 -7.06 -3.75
N GLU A 61 3.30 -7.20 -2.45
CA GLU A 61 4.10 -8.25 -1.83
C GLU A 61 3.17 -9.25 -1.12
N THR A 62 3.59 -10.51 -1.02
CA THR A 62 2.79 -11.55 -0.35
C THR A 62 3.15 -11.61 1.13
N LEU A 63 2.13 -11.56 2.00
CA LEU A 63 2.28 -11.87 3.41
C LEU A 63 2.29 -13.38 3.61
N PRO A 64 3.18 -13.91 4.45
CA PRO A 64 3.15 -15.32 4.82
C PRO A 64 1.88 -15.60 5.61
N THR A 65 1.03 -16.49 5.10
CA THR A 65 -0.08 -17.04 5.86
C THR A 65 -0.10 -18.55 5.71
N SER A 66 -0.64 -19.23 6.71
CA SER A 66 -0.60 -20.69 6.79
C SER A 66 -1.44 -21.42 5.73
N PHE A 67 -2.34 -20.72 5.01
CA PHE A 67 -3.41 -21.38 4.24
C PHE A 67 -3.69 -20.81 2.86
N THR A 68 -3.59 -19.51 2.66
CA THR A 68 -3.75 -18.88 1.33
C THR A 68 -2.97 -17.58 1.25
N GLY A 69 -2.49 -17.22 0.07
CA GLY A 69 -1.80 -15.95 -0.12
C GLY A 69 -2.67 -14.76 0.29
N MET A 70 -2.08 -13.85 1.06
CA MET A 70 -2.56 -12.47 1.23
C MET A 70 -1.55 -11.56 0.56
N ALA A 71 -2.02 -10.57 -0.19
CA ALA A 71 -1.15 -9.57 -0.80
C ALA A 71 -1.33 -8.23 -0.11
N PHE A 72 -0.24 -7.49 0.07
CA PHE A 72 -0.28 -6.13 0.61
C PHE A 72 0.55 -5.18 -0.23
N LYS A 73 0.15 -3.90 -0.24
CA LYS A 73 0.89 -2.82 -0.88
C LYS A 73 0.85 -1.58 0.01
N ILE A 74 1.96 -0.87 0.09
CA ILE A 74 2.04 0.40 0.83
C ILE A 74 1.91 1.55 -0.17
N TYR A 75 0.88 2.37 0.03
CA TYR A 75 0.71 3.65 -0.63
C TYR A 75 1.28 4.73 0.29
N HIS A 76 2.59 4.95 0.20
CA HIS A 76 3.34 5.91 1.01
C HIS A 76 3.13 7.37 0.58
N GLU A 77 2.73 7.60 -0.66
CA GLU A 77 2.24 8.89 -1.15
C GLU A 77 0.71 8.86 -1.13
N GLY A 78 0.11 9.97 -0.70
CA GLY A 78 -1.32 10.14 -0.61
C GLY A 78 -1.98 9.93 -1.96
N MET A 79 -3.09 9.18 -1.98
CA MET A 79 -3.79 8.88 -3.22
C MET A 79 -4.80 9.99 -3.53
N LYS A 80 -4.68 10.63 -4.69
CA LYS A 80 -5.71 11.55 -5.19
C LYS A 80 -7.00 10.79 -5.48
N VAL A 81 -8.09 11.23 -4.90
CA VAL A 81 -9.44 10.71 -5.09
C VAL A 81 -10.40 11.84 -5.48
N GLY A 82 -11.46 11.51 -6.19
CA GLY A 82 -12.37 12.52 -6.75
C GLY A 82 -11.83 13.20 -8.01
N LYS A 83 -12.58 14.17 -8.52
CA LYS A 83 -12.26 14.94 -9.74
C LYS A 83 -12.71 16.39 -9.58
N GLY A 84 -12.06 17.31 -10.30
CA GLY A 84 -12.37 18.74 -10.24
C GLY A 84 -12.18 19.31 -8.84
N ASP A 85 -13.06 20.23 -8.45
CA ASP A 85 -13.00 20.93 -7.16
C ASP A 85 -13.27 20.03 -5.95
N ALA A 86 -13.81 18.83 -6.17
CA ALA A 86 -14.01 17.81 -5.13
C ALA A 86 -12.82 16.85 -4.99
N ALA A 87 -11.72 17.08 -5.71
CA ALA A 87 -10.54 16.25 -5.60
C ALA A 87 -9.83 16.49 -4.26
N ARG A 88 -9.48 15.40 -3.59
CA ARG A 88 -8.73 15.42 -2.33
C ARG A 88 -7.74 14.27 -2.29
N TYR A 89 -6.78 14.33 -1.39
CA TYR A 89 -5.85 13.24 -1.14
C TYR A 89 -6.28 12.43 0.08
N TYR A 90 -6.22 11.10 -0.05
CA TYR A 90 -6.25 10.23 1.12
C TYR A 90 -4.87 10.11 1.75
N PRO A 91 -4.78 10.06 3.10
CA PRO A 91 -3.52 9.80 3.79
C PRO A 91 -2.87 8.49 3.33
N PRO A 92 -1.57 8.28 3.57
CA PRO A 92 -0.91 7.01 3.29
C PRO A 92 -1.66 5.85 3.93
N TYR A 93 -1.65 4.70 3.25
CA TYR A 93 -2.31 3.49 3.74
C TYR A 93 -1.67 2.22 3.21
N ILE A 94 -1.98 1.11 3.88
CA ILE A 94 -1.70 -0.24 3.41
C ILE A 94 -2.97 -0.78 2.77
N GLU A 95 -2.87 -1.25 1.53
CA GLU A 95 -3.93 -1.99 0.86
C GLU A 95 -3.69 -3.48 1.05
N LEU A 96 -4.64 -4.17 1.66
CA LEU A 96 -4.65 -5.62 1.83
C LEU A 96 -5.66 -6.24 0.87
N LYS A 97 -5.22 -7.28 0.18
CA LYS A 97 -6.06 -8.07 -0.74
C LYS A 97 -5.97 -9.54 -0.39
N CYS A 98 -7.13 -10.13 -0.11
CA CYS A 98 -7.22 -11.55 0.21
C CYS A 98 -8.59 -12.12 -0.10
N SER A 99 -8.69 -13.45 -0.06
CA SER A 99 -9.96 -14.19 -0.07
C SER A 99 -10.20 -14.75 1.33
N PRO A 100 -11.09 -14.15 2.13
CA PRO A 100 -11.40 -14.65 3.46
C PRO A 100 -11.92 -16.08 3.44
N ALA A 101 -12.69 -16.44 2.42
CA ALA A 101 -13.20 -17.79 2.27
C ALA A 101 -12.07 -18.81 2.11
N LYS A 102 -11.01 -18.50 1.34
CA LYS A 102 -9.84 -19.37 1.21
C LYS A 102 -9.01 -19.44 2.51
N ILE A 103 -8.94 -18.35 3.28
CA ILE A 103 -8.31 -18.34 4.61
C ILE A 103 -9.06 -19.27 5.56
N LEU A 104 -10.40 -19.16 5.61
CA LEU A 104 -11.25 -19.98 6.47
C LEU A 104 -11.26 -21.46 6.07
N GLN A 105 -11.23 -21.76 4.76
CA GLN A 105 -11.15 -23.13 4.27
C GLN A 105 -9.88 -23.85 4.75
N GLY A 106 -8.71 -23.20 4.70
CA GLY A 106 -7.49 -23.84 5.15
C GLY A 106 -7.39 -24.02 6.67
N HIS A 107 -8.03 -23.15 7.46
CA HIS A 107 -8.17 -23.35 8.92
C HIS A 107 -9.03 -24.57 9.30
N ASN A 108 -9.51 -25.38 8.34
CA ASN A 108 -10.44 -26.49 8.57
C ASN A 108 -11.59 -26.07 9.49
N VAL A 109 -12.33 -25.02 9.11
CA VAL A 109 -13.64 -24.70 9.70
C VAL A 109 -14.69 -25.69 9.16
N PHE A 110 -14.40 -27.00 9.27
CA PHE A 110 -15.45 -27.99 9.45
C PHE A 110 -15.73 -27.93 10.95
N GLY A 111 -16.93 -27.47 11.32
CA GLY A 111 -17.32 -27.34 12.71
C GLY A 111 -17.06 -28.66 13.45
N SER A 112 -16.68 -28.57 14.73
CA SER A 112 -16.87 -29.71 15.61
C SER A 112 -18.34 -30.11 15.52
N ASP A 113 -18.61 -31.35 15.08
CA ASP A 113 -19.92 -31.98 15.25
C ASP A 113 -20.41 -31.87 16.70
#